data_AF-A0A7Y3U231-F1
#
_entry.id   AF-A0A7Y3U231-F1
#
_cell.length_a   1.000
_cell.length_b   1.000
_cell.length_c   1.000
_cell.angle_alpha   90.00
_cell.angle_beta   90.00
_cell.angle_gamma   90.00
#
_symmetry.space_group_name_H-M   'P 1'
#
loop_
_entity.id
_entity.type
_entity.pdbx_description
1 polymer ?
#
loop_
_entity_poly.entity_id
_entity_poly.type
_entity_poly.pdbx_seq_one_letter_code
_entity_poly.pdbx_strand_id
1 'polypeptide(L)'
;MTGASKLHSLAYQRLFEATASLRKGAFFETLTPETPSCACCDRSWCEVEAPFQAVRYHYGKNGETEYVCLTCYTPRIPSEEMLGLERFNVTGKTRTPIYGKLGMLVGSGGIITPRSELYLTLPPKLFEKYREGEFGQQGRLSTQKSLVRLISLLSQGALDPLVDGFVYIENWGRKVDVLMRQLTPTYSLHEVWCNSDRGVRVMNLHAMLLTAEQLHQQGLHKKAGSIVFWKPILDAAEGHRDDKAFEKWLAKVPEPAALMQSLPLDPYDRLQLPTVLGVIMDFLDDLLPYCHPKPFPALAQQTPSAPQQGALF
;
A
#
# COMPACT_ATOMS: atom_id res chain seq x y z
N MET A 1 26.56 5.45 4.71
CA MET A 1 25.38 4.56 4.77
C MET A 1 24.27 5.23 3.98
N THR A 2 23.92 4.63 2.85
CA THR A 2 23.12 5.19 1.76
C THR A 2 21.63 5.22 2.11
N GLY A 3 20.91 6.28 1.72
CA GLY A 3 19.52 6.52 2.11
C GLY A 3 18.51 5.43 1.74
N ALA A 4 18.88 4.46 0.89
CA ALA A 4 18.05 3.32 0.52
C ALA A 4 17.72 2.40 1.72
N SER A 5 18.65 2.17 2.65
CA SER A 5 18.42 1.28 3.82
C SER A 5 17.29 1.80 4.73
N LYS A 6 17.19 3.12 4.90
CA LYS A 6 16.14 3.75 5.72
C LYS A 6 14.75 3.64 5.11
N LEU A 7 14.64 3.72 3.78
CA LEU A 7 13.34 3.68 3.09
C LEU A 7 12.70 2.29 3.21
N HIS A 8 13.47 1.22 3.02
CA HIS A 8 12.96 -0.14 3.18
C HIS A 8 12.53 -0.40 4.63
N SER A 9 13.33 0.06 5.61
CA SER A 9 13.03 -0.11 7.04
C SER A 9 11.66 0.42 7.43
N LEU A 10 11.22 1.58 6.91
CA LEU A 10 9.94 2.16 7.33
C LEU A 10 8.74 1.24 7.01
N ALA A 11 8.68 0.61 5.83
CA ALA A 11 7.53 -0.24 5.51
C ALA A 11 7.42 -1.44 6.47
N TYR A 12 8.56 -2.05 6.82
CA TYR A 12 8.60 -3.12 7.79
C TYR A 12 8.30 -2.62 9.20
N GLN A 13 8.78 -1.45 9.60
CA GLN A 13 8.44 -0.82 10.87
C GLN A 13 6.93 -0.58 10.99
N ARG A 14 6.32 0.02 9.98
CA ARG A 14 4.87 0.26 9.92
C ARG A 14 4.09 -1.03 9.99
N LEU A 15 4.48 -2.05 9.23
CA LEU A 15 3.83 -3.36 9.30
C LEU A 15 4.00 -4.00 10.68
N PHE A 16 5.18 -3.92 11.27
CA PHE A 16 5.44 -4.44 12.60
C PHE A 16 4.51 -3.77 13.61
N GLU A 17 4.52 -2.44 13.71
CA GLU A 17 3.67 -1.68 14.63
C GLU A 17 2.17 -1.96 14.40
N ALA A 18 1.71 -1.92 13.15
CA ALA A 18 0.31 -2.11 12.79
C ALA A 18 -0.24 -3.52 13.08
N THR A 19 0.66 -4.48 13.30
CA THR A 19 0.33 -5.89 13.57
C THR A 19 0.82 -6.36 14.93
N ALA A 20 1.15 -5.43 15.84
CA ALA A 20 1.68 -5.77 17.16
C ALA A 20 0.74 -6.67 17.97
N SER A 21 -0.58 -6.51 17.83
CA SER A 21 -1.58 -7.37 18.48
C SER A 21 -1.49 -8.83 18.01
N LEU A 22 -1.13 -9.10 16.74
CA LEU A 22 -0.97 -10.48 16.27
C LEU A 22 0.05 -11.27 17.09
N ARG A 23 1.08 -10.60 17.61
CA ARG A 23 2.13 -11.24 18.39
C ARG A 23 1.75 -11.45 19.84
N LYS A 24 0.66 -10.82 20.33
CA LYS A 24 0.11 -11.07 21.66
C LYS A 24 -0.61 -12.42 21.63
N GLY A 25 -0.18 -13.36 22.47
CA GLY A 25 -0.78 -14.69 22.56
C GLY A 25 -0.44 -15.66 21.41
N ALA A 26 0.35 -15.25 20.42
CA ALA A 26 0.81 -16.17 19.38
C ALA A 26 1.85 -17.14 19.93
N PHE A 27 1.57 -18.44 19.80
CA PHE A 27 2.48 -19.51 20.21
C PHE A 27 3.54 -19.75 19.13
N PHE A 28 4.58 -18.93 19.09
CA PHE A 28 5.83 -19.24 18.38
C PHE A 28 7.03 -18.85 19.22
N GLU A 29 8.07 -19.70 19.21
CA GLU A 29 9.31 -19.43 19.93
C GLU A 29 10.18 -18.46 19.13
N THR A 30 10.72 -17.47 19.82
CA THR A 30 11.76 -16.59 19.28
C THR A 30 13.12 -17.05 19.79
N LEU A 31 14.13 -17.01 18.94
CA LEU A 31 15.50 -17.39 19.27
C LEU A 31 16.51 -16.38 18.71
N THR A 32 17.76 -16.51 19.16
CA THR A 32 18.89 -15.76 18.57
C THR A 32 19.34 -16.46 17.28
N PRO A 33 19.32 -15.78 16.12
CA PRO A 33 19.67 -16.39 14.84
C PRO A 33 21.17 -16.68 14.72
N GLU A 34 21.51 -17.74 14.00
CA GLU A 34 22.90 -18.12 13.71
C GLU A 34 23.41 -17.54 12.36
N THR A 35 22.50 -16.94 11.59
CA THR A 35 22.80 -16.30 10.29
C THR A 35 23.05 -14.80 10.46
N PRO A 36 23.72 -14.12 9.52
CA PRO A 36 23.96 -12.67 9.59
C PRO A 36 22.72 -11.80 9.30
N SER A 37 21.73 -12.36 8.61
CA SER A 37 20.52 -11.65 8.17
C SER A 37 19.28 -12.55 8.13
N CYS A 38 18.12 -11.91 8.03
CA CYS A 38 16.83 -12.57 7.86
C CYS A 38 16.73 -13.19 6.46
N ALA A 39 16.48 -14.50 6.35
CA ALA A 39 16.40 -15.21 5.06
C ALA A 39 15.25 -14.77 4.14
N CYS A 40 14.25 -14.07 4.69
CA CYS A 40 13.15 -13.53 3.90
C CYS A 40 13.50 -12.18 3.25
N CYS A 41 13.86 -11.15 4.02
CA CYS A 41 14.04 -9.78 3.52
C CYS A 41 15.51 -9.35 3.39
N ASP A 42 16.45 -10.25 3.68
CA ASP A 42 17.91 -10.06 3.62
C ASP A 42 18.47 -8.94 4.52
N ARG A 43 17.63 -8.25 5.30
CA ARG A 43 18.04 -7.22 6.27
C ARG A 43 18.88 -7.84 7.39
N SER A 44 19.92 -7.12 7.80
CA SER A 44 20.76 -7.54 8.93
C SER A 44 19.95 -7.58 10.23
N TRP A 45 20.27 -8.52 11.11
CA TRP A 45 19.55 -8.68 12.38
C TRP A 45 19.62 -7.49 13.32
N CYS A 46 20.59 -6.58 13.15
CA CYS A 46 20.65 -5.34 13.92
C CYS A 46 19.75 -4.22 13.36
N GLU A 47 19.23 -4.39 12.14
CA GLU A 47 18.43 -3.38 11.43
C GLU A 47 16.93 -3.72 11.38
N VAL A 48 16.54 -4.92 11.83
CA VAL A 48 15.13 -5.32 11.92
C VAL A 48 14.46 -4.76 13.18
N GLU A 49 13.13 -4.74 13.19
CA GLU A 49 12.33 -4.08 14.23
C GLU A 49 12.48 -4.72 15.62
N ALA A 50 12.79 -6.02 15.65
CA ALA A 50 13.11 -6.76 16.86
C ALA A 50 14.54 -7.34 16.72
N PRO A 51 15.58 -6.57 17.06
CA PRO A 51 16.95 -6.95 16.77
C PRO A 51 17.32 -8.31 17.38
N PHE A 52 17.99 -9.15 16.59
CA PHE A 52 18.44 -10.49 16.97
C PHE A 52 17.33 -11.44 17.48
N GLN A 53 16.05 -11.14 17.21
CA GLN A 53 14.93 -12.04 17.44
C GLN A 53 14.46 -12.64 16.13
N ALA A 54 14.56 -13.96 16.02
CA ALA A 54 14.17 -14.70 14.84
C ALA A 54 13.15 -15.80 15.16
N VAL A 55 12.33 -16.14 14.17
CA VAL A 55 11.52 -17.34 14.15
C VAL A 55 12.17 -18.33 13.20
N ARG A 56 12.31 -19.58 13.66
CA ARG A 56 12.73 -20.69 12.82
C ARG A 56 11.58 -21.12 11.92
N TYR A 57 11.80 -21.13 10.62
CA TYR A 57 10.75 -21.42 9.65
C TYR A 57 11.30 -22.17 8.43
N HIS A 58 10.45 -22.99 7.80
CA HIS A 58 10.81 -23.76 6.62
C HIS A 58 10.33 -23.04 5.35
N TYR A 59 11.26 -22.49 4.55
CA TYR A 59 10.95 -21.84 3.27
C TYR A 59 11.02 -22.83 2.09
N GLY A 60 10.19 -22.56 1.08
CA GLY A 60 10.30 -23.22 -0.23
C GLY A 60 9.93 -24.70 -0.27
N LYS A 61 10.09 -25.31 -1.45
CA LYS A 61 9.79 -26.72 -1.69
C LYS A 61 10.80 -27.68 -1.06
N ASN A 62 11.99 -27.17 -0.71
CA ASN A 62 13.10 -27.97 -0.19
C ASN A 62 13.03 -28.15 1.33
N GLY A 63 12.19 -27.38 2.03
CA GLY A 63 11.92 -27.56 3.46
C GLY A 63 13.09 -27.24 4.38
N GLU A 64 14.12 -26.55 3.88
CA GLU A 64 15.27 -26.16 4.68
C GLU A 64 14.87 -25.20 5.78
N THR A 65 15.50 -25.39 6.94
CA THR A 65 15.24 -24.59 8.12
C THR A 65 15.98 -23.27 8.00
N GLU A 66 15.24 -22.17 7.98
CA GLU A 66 15.77 -20.81 7.88
C GLU A 66 15.31 -19.93 9.06
N TYR A 67 15.99 -18.81 9.26
CA TYR A 67 15.67 -17.83 10.30
C TYR A 67 15.05 -16.57 9.68
N VAL A 68 13.88 -16.16 10.18
CA VAL A 68 13.20 -14.95 9.71
C VAL A 68 12.83 -13.99 10.82
N CYS A 69 12.91 -12.69 10.52
CA CYS A 69 12.50 -11.66 11.47
C CYS A 69 10.99 -11.71 11.73
N LEU A 70 10.60 -11.19 12.90
CA LEU A 70 9.21 -11.20 13.34
C LEU A 70 8.28 -10.53 12.32
N THR A 71 8.73 -9.44 11.70
CA THR A 71 7.96 -8.72 10.68
C THR A 71 7.69 -9.59 9.44
N CYS A 72 8.71 -10.27 8.90
CA CYS A 72 8.55 -11.21 7.78
C CYS A 72 7.69 -12.43 8.15
N TYR A 73 7.69 -12.83 9.42
CA TYR A 73 6.86 -13.91 9.92
C TYR A 73 5.39 -13.49 10.12
N THR A 74 5.12 -12.21 10.37
CA THR A 74 3.78 -11.63 10.66
C THR A 74 2.65 -12.23 9.84
N PRO A 75 2.73 -12.36 8.50
CA PRO A 75 1.56 -12.81 7.75
C PRO A 75 1.20 -14.29 7.96
N ARG A 76 2.06 -15.05 8.66
CA ARG A 76 1.85 -16.46 9.03
C ARG A 76 1.24 -16.61 10.42
N ILE A 77 1.23 -15.55 11.22
CA ILE A 77 0.72 -15.55 12.58
C ILE A 77 -0.82 -15.62 12.51
N PRO A 78 -1.46 -16.53 13.27
CA PRO A 78 -2.91 -16.54 13.44
C PRO A 78 -3.43 -15.18 13.89
N SER A 79 -4.41 -14.63 13.18
CA SER A 79 -4.99 -13.31 13.43
C SER A 79 -6.24 -13.40 14.29
N GLU A 80 -6.18 -14.12 15.41
CA GLU A 80 -7.31 -14.33 16.30
C GLU A 80 -7.86 -13.01 16.86
N GLU A 81 -7.01 -12.18 17.47
CA GLU A 81 -7.47 -10.90 18.04
C GLU A 81 -8.03 -9.96 16.96
N MET A 82 -7.34 -9.85 15.82
CA MET A 82 -7.70 -8.90 14.75
C MET A 82 -8.90 -9.33 13.90
N LEU A 83 -8.92 -10.58 13.43
CA LEU A 83 -9.91 -11.09 12.47
C LEU A 83 -10.94 -12.02 13.13
N GLY A 84 -10.68 -12.53 14.33
CA GLY A 84 -11.53 -13.50 15.01
C GLY A 84 -11.38 -14.92 14.49
N LEU A 85 -12.34 -15.77 14.88
CA LEU A 85 -12.38 -17.17 14.49
C LEU A 85 -12.76 -17.31 13.01
N GLU A 86 -11.92 -18.03 12.26
CA GLU A 86 -12.21 -18.34 10.88
C GLU A 86 -13.29 -19.45 10.79
N ARG A 87 -13.02 -20.61 11.38
CA ARG A 87 -13.95 -21.74 11.41
C ARG A 87 -13.55 -22.71 12.51
N PHE A 88 -14.43 -23.63 12.84
CA PHE A 88 -14.04 -24.84 13.56
C PHE A 88 -13.68 -25.95 12.56
N ASN A 89 -12.53 -26.57 12.76
CA ASN A 89 -12.25 -27.88 12.18
C ASN A 89 -12.85 -28.96 13.09
N VAL A 90 -13.61 -29.88 12.51
CA VAL A 90 -14.26 -30.97 13.26
C VAL A 90 -13.65 -32.28 12.80
N THR A 91 -12.82 -32.88 13.66
CA THR A 91 -12.21 -34.20 13.41
C THR A 91 -12.70 -35.15 14.50
N GLY A 92 -13.67 -36.01 14.16
CA GLY A 92 -14.33 -36.88 15.15
C GLY A 92 -15.14 -36.05 16.17
N LYS A 93 -14.80 -36.19 17.46
CA LYS A 93 -15.42 -35.42 18.56
C LYS A 93 -14.68 -34.12 18.90
N THR A 94 -13.52 -33.87 18.28
CA THR A 94 -12.69 -32.71 18.58
C THR A 94 -13.07 -31.54 17.68
N ARG A 95 -13.29 -30.37 18.29
CA ARG A 95 -13.50 -29.09 17.60
C ARG A 95 -12.28 -28.21 17.83
N THR A 96 -11.49 -27.99 16.78
CA THR A 96 -10.30 -27.14 16.84
C THR A 96 -10.59 -25.81 16.16
N PRO A 97 -10.42 -24.67 16.84
CA PRO A 97 -10.55 -23.37 16.19
C PRO A 97 -9.45 -23.18 15.15
N ILE A 98 -9.83 -22.68 13.98
CA ILE A 98 -8.92 -22.23 12.92
C ILE A 98 -9.10 -20.73 12.83
N TYR A 99 -7.99 -20.00 12.80
CA TYR A 99 -7.97 -18.54 12.69
C TYR A 99 -7.40 -18.13 11.34
N GLY A 100 -7.87 -16.97 10.86
CA GLY A 100 -7.38 -16.40 9.62
C GLY A 100 -5.92 -16.00 9.76
N LYS A 101 -5.20 -15.95 8.64
CA LYS A 101 -3.83 -15.45 8.56
C LYS A 101 -3.74 -14.43 7.44
N LEU A 102 -3.07 -13.30 7.66
CA LEU A 102 -2.93 -12.24 6.63
C LEU A 102 -2.39 -12.80 5.32
N GLY A 103 -1.39 -13.68 5.40
CA GLY A 103 -0.74 -14.33 4.25
C GLY A 103 -1.59 -15.37 3.51
N MET A 104 -2.82 -15.60 3.96
CA MET A 104 -3.80 -16.48 3.31
C MET A 104 -5.04 -15.71 2.82
N LEU A 105 -5.05 -14.38 2.94
CA LEU A 105 -6.14 -13.52 2.50
C LEU A 105 -6.06 -13.26 0.99
N VAL A 106 -6.25 -14.31 0.20
CA VAL A 106 -6.17 -14.23 -1.27
C VAL A 106 -7.20 -13.24 -1.82
N GLY A 107 -6.74 -12.32 -2.68
CA GLY A 107 -7.58 -11.28 -3.26
C GLY A 107 -7.92 -10.15 -2.29
N SER A 108 -7.22 -10.07 -1.16
CA SER A 108 -7.36 -9.01 -0.18
C SER A 108 -6.20 -8.04 -0.27
N GLY A 109 -6.47 -6.76 -0.01
CA GLY A 109 -5.48 -5.69 0.05
C GLY A 109 -5.27 -5.18 1.47
N GLY A 110 -4.28 -4.32 1.65
CA GLY A 110 -3.95 -3.68 2.92
C GLY A 110 -3.45 -2.26 2.71
N ILE A 111 -3.86 -1.33 3.56
CA ILE A 111 -3.32 0.02 3.63
C ILE A 111 -2.84 0.22 5.06
N ILE A 112 -1.56 0.50 5.25
CA ILE A 112 -0.99 0.86 6.55
C ILE A 112 -0.74 2.35 6.56
N THR A 113 -1.45 3.09 7.40
CA THR A 113 -1.37 4.55 7.46
C THR A 113 -0.05 5.03 8.09
N PRO A 114 0.27 6.33 8.01
CA PRO A 114 1.41 6.90 8.73
C PRO A 114 1.35 6.74 10.26
N ARG A 115 0.15 6.48 10.81
CA ARG A 115 -0.06 6.18 12.23
C ARG A 115 0.04 4.69 12.55
N SER A 116 0.52 3.88 11.61
CA SER A 116 0.63 2.43 11.73
C SER A 116 -0.73 1.76 11.98
N GLU A 117 -1.81 2.26 11.34
CA GLU A 117 -3.12 1.60 11.37
C GLU A 117 -3.31 0.77 10.11
N LEU A 118 -3.69 -0.50 10.26
CA LEU A 118 -3.93 -1.40 9.14
C LEU A 118 -5.42 -1.44 8.77
N TYR A 119 -5.73 -1.00 7.56
CA TYR A 119 -7.02 -1.18 6.91
C TYR A 119 -6.93 -2.33 5.90
N LEU A 120 -7.90 -3.24 5.92
CA LEU A 120 -7.95 -4.39 5.01
C LEU A 120 -9.13 -4.30 4.06
N THR A 121 -8.89 -4.62 2.80
CA THR A 121 -9.96 -4.86 1.83
C THR A 121 -10.10 -6.35 1.59
N LEU A 122 -11.29 -6.90 1.77
CA LEU A 122 -11.56 -8.34 1.74
C LEU A 122 -12.61 -8.67 0.66
N PRO A 123 -12.49 -9.82 -0.02
CA PRO A 123 -13.60 -10.39 -0.78
C PRO A 123 -14.86 -10.54 0.11
N PRO A 124 -16.09 -10.36 -0.42
CA PRO A 124 -17.31 -10.34 0.40
C PRO A 124 -17.46 -11.53 1.35
N LYS A 125 -17.13 -12.74 0.91
CA LYS A 125 -17.20 -13.95 1.76
C LYS A 125 -16.23 -13.92 2.95
N LEU A 126 -15.04 -13.33 2.78
CA LEU A 126 -14.07 -13.17 3.86
C LEU A 126 -14.45 -12.00 4.76
N PHE A 127 -15.01 -10.92 4.20
CA PHE A 127 -15.54 -9.81 4.99
C PHE A 127 -16.62 -10.28 5.98
N GLU A 128 -17.65 -10.98 5.50
CA GLU A 128 -18.75 -11.46 6.36
C GLU A 128 -18.26 -12.35 7.51
N LYS A 129 -17.17 -13.08 7.27
CA LYS A 129 -16.56 -13.98 8.23
C LYS A 129 -15.85 -13.25 9.37
N TYR A 130 -15.22 -12.11 9.07
CA TYR A 130 -14.35 -11.39 9.99
C TYR A 130 -14.97 -10.08 10.50
N ARG A 131 -16.16 -9.69 10.03
CA ARG A 131 -16.83 -8.44 10.41
C ARG A 131 -17.10 -8.31 11.91
N GLU A 132 -17.24 -9.42 12.61
CA GLU A 132 -17.48 -9.44 14.07
C GLU A 132 -16.17 -9.40 14.88
N GLY A 133 -15.01 -9.59 14.24
CA GLY A 133 -13.70 -9.44 14.86
C GLY A 133 -13.37 -7.96 15.14
N GLU A 134 -12.30 -7.72 15.91
CA GLU A 134 -11.90 -6.37 16.35
C GLU A 134 -11.82 -5.38 15.16
N PHE A 135 -11.19 -5.80 14.06
CA PHE A 135 -11.02 -4.93 12.90
C PHE A 135 -12.35 -4.63 12.20
N GLY A 136 -13.28 -5.58 12.20
CA GLY A 136 -14.61 -5.36 11.65
C GLY A 136 -15.39 -4.35 12.48
N GLN A 137 -15.36 -4.49 13.81
CA GLN A 137 -16.00 -3.56 14.76
C GLN A 137 -15.39 -2.15 14.72
N GLN A 138 -14.09 -2.04 14.46
CA GLN A 138 -13.39 -0.76 14.30
C GLN A 138 -13.57 -0.11 12.91
N GLY A 139 -14.33 -0.72 11.99
CA GLY A 139 -14.49 -0.22 10.62
C GLY A 139 -13.21 -0.27 9.78
N ARG A 140 -12.26 -1.14 10.16
CA ARG A 140 -10.98 -1.34 9.45
C ARG A 140 -11.06 -2.35 8.32
N LEU A 141 -12.18 -3.07 8.21
CA LEU A 141 -12.46 -3.98 7.10
C LEU A 141 -13.37 -3.32 6.06
N SER A 142 -13.15 -3.60 4.77
CA SER A 142 -14.00 -3.13 3.67
C SER A 142 -14.13 -4.20 2.57
N THR A 143 -15.25 -4.20 1.85
CA THR A 143 -15.45 -5.01 0.64
C THR A 143 -15.06 -4.28 -0.65
N GLN A 144 -14.69 -3.01 -0.55
CA GLN A 144 -14.21 -2.22 -1.67
C GLN A 144 -12.92 -2.83 -2.24
N LYS A 145 -12.65 -2.61 -3.54
CA LYS A 145 -11.34 -2.94 -4.11
C LYS A 145 -10.25 -2.12 -3.43
N SER A 146 -9.05 -2.67 -3.34
CA SER A 146 -7.89 -2.06 -2.66
C SER A 146 -7.60 -0.63 -3.15
N LEU A 147 -7.63 -0.39 -4.46
CA LEU A 147 -7.47 0.96 -5.02
C LEU A 147 -8.56 1.93 -4.55
N VAL A 148 -9.83 1.52 -4.56
CA VAL A 148 -10.94 2.36 -4.08
C VAL A 148 -10.75 2.73 -2.61
N ARG A 149 -10.30 1.76 -1.80
CA ARG A 149 -10.03 2.01 -0.39
C ARG A 149 -8.84 2.94 -0.18
N LEU A 150 -7.77 2.80 -0.97
CA LEU A 150 -6.63 3.72 -0.95
C LEU A 150 -7.08 5.15 -1.24
N ILE A 151 -7.85 5.37 -2.31
CA ILE A 151 -8.35 6.69 -2.70
C ILE A 151 -9.30 7.26 -1.65
N SER A 152 -10.19 6.43 -1.09
CA SER A 152 -11.09 6.85 -0.02
C SER A 152 -10.36 7.25 1.27
N LEU A 153 -9.29 6.55 1.65
CA LEU A 153 -8.47 6.92 2.82
C LEU A 153 -7.68 8.21 2.57
N LEU A 154 -7.20 8.41 1.34
CA LEU A 154 -6.53 9.64 0.92
C LEU A 154 -7.50 10.84 0.98
N SER A 155 -8.72 10.68 0.46
CA SER A 155 -9.75 11.73 0.47
C SER A 155 -10.20 12.09 1.89
N GLN A 156 -10.14 11.13 2.82
CA GLN A 156 -10.42 11.33 4.24
C GLN A 156 -9.24 11.95 5.02
N GLY A 157 -8.09 12.17 4.39
CA GLY A 157 -6.87 12.66 5.04
C GLY A 157 -6.21 11.63 5.98
N ALA A 158 -6.63 10.36 5.94
CA ALA A 158 -6.08 9.31 6.80
C ALA A 158 -4.63 8.92 6.43
N LEU A 159 -4.18 9.33 5.24
CA LEU A 159 -2.81 9.12 4.75
C LEU A 159 -1.91 10.33 4.98
N ASP A 160 -2.42 11.40 5.59
CA ASP A 160 -1.63 12.60 5.88
C ASP A 160 -0.91 12.53 7.24
N PRO A 161 0.29 13.15 7.35
CA PRO A 161 1.02 13.77 6.25
C PRO A 161 1.78 12.71 5.43
N LEU A 162 1.77 12.82 4.11
CA LEU A 162 2.40 11.85 3.20
C LEU A 162 3.91 11.63 3.48
N VAL A 163 4.60 12.66 3.99
CA VAL A 163 6.03 12.61 4.36
C VAL A 163 6.35 11.57 5.43
N ASP A 164 5.37 11.22 6.27
CA ASP A 164 5.53 10.21 7.33
C ASP A 164 5.39 8.77 6.79
N GLY A 165 5.02 8.64 5.52
CA GLY A 165 5.01 7.40 4.75
C GLY A 165 3.83 6.48 5.09
N PHE A 166 3.26 5.86 4.07
CA PHE A 166 2.24 4.81 4.20
C PHE A 166 2.63 3.57 3.38
N VAL A 167 2.00 2.42 3.62
CA VAL A 167 2.22 1.21 2.83
C VAL A 167 0.93 0.79 2.15
N TYR A 168 0.96 0.68 0.82
CA TYR A 168 -0.15 0.17 0.03
C TYR A 168 0.16 -1.24 -0.48
N ILE A 169 -0.61 -2.21 -0.01
CA ILE A 169 -0.59 -3.60 -0.43
C ILE A 169 -1.84 -3.83 -1.29
N GLU A 170 -1.65 -3.90 -2.60
CA GLU A 170 -2.73 -4.19 -3.53
C GLU A 170 -3.28 -5.60 -3.31
N ASN A 171 -2.39 -6.57 -3.04
CA ASN A 171 -2.75 -7.96 -2.81
C ASN A 171 -1.77 -8.68 -1.87
N TRP A 172 -2.28 -9.19 -0.76
CA TRP A 172 -1.52 -10.06 0.17
C TRP A 172 -1.15 -11.41 -0.46
N GLY A 173 -2.05 -11.95 -1.30
CA GLY A 173 -1.78 -13.11 -2.14
C GLY A 173 -1.48 -14.42 -1.41
N ARG A 174 -0.79 -15.35 -2.11
CA ARG A 174 -0.33 -16.64 -1.54
C ARG A 174 1.19 -16.72 -1.37
N LYS A 175 1.93 -15.87 -2.09
CA LYS A 175 3.40 -15.81 -2.07
C LYS A 175 3.88 -14.64 -1.21
N VAL A 176 3.57 -14.73 0.08
CA VAL A 176 3.88 -13.71 1.09
C VAL A 176 5.36 -13.35 1.11
N ASP A 177 6.21 -14.32 0.88
CA ASP A 177 7.66 -14.19 0.78
C ASP A 177 8.09 -13.21 -0.33
N VAL A 178 7.43 -13.23 -1.49
CA VAL A 178 7.67 -12.25 -2.56
C VAL A 178 7.27 -10.85 -2.11
N LEU A 179 6.08 -10.72 -1.52
CA LEU A 179 5.59 -9.44 -0.96
C LEU A 179 6.57 -8.88 0.09
N MET A 180 6.96 -9.72 1.04
CA MET A 180 7.84 -9.33 2.15
C MET A 180 9.28 -9.05 1.71
N ARG A 181 9.73 -9.53 0.54
CA ARG A 181 11.05 -9.19 -0.03
C ARG A 181 11.12 -7.80 -0.62
N GLN A 182 9.99 -7.31 -1.10
CA GLN A 182 9.93 -6.09 -1.90
C GLN A 182 9.12 -4.98 -1.23
N LEU A 183 8.64 -5.20 0.00
CA LEU A 183 7.75 -4.25 0.68
C LEU A 183 8.38 -2.85 0.74
N THR A 184 7.73 -1.90 0.07
CA THR A 184 8.23 -0.54 -0.12
C THR A 184 7.17 0.47 0.32
N PRO A 185 7.54 1.49 1.13
CA PRO A 185 6.60 2.52 1.57
C PRO A 185 6.47 3.63 0.53
N THR A 186 5.32 4.30 0.56
CA THR A 186 5.02 5.47 -0.26
C THR A 186 5.13 6.74 0.58
N TYR A 187 5.85 7.74 0.07
CA TYR A 187 6.02 9.06 0.70
C TYR A 187 5.41 10.20 -0.11
N SER A 188 4.97 9.92 -1.33
CA SER A 188 4.52 10.91 -2.30
C SER A 188 3.54 10.29 -3.27
N LEU A 189 2.55 11.07 -3.71
CA LEU A 189 1.61 10.63 -4.74
C LEU A 189 2.25 10.57 -6.14
N HIS A 190 3.43 11.15 -6.34
CA HIS A 190 4.20 10.98 -7.57
C HIS A 190 4.73 9.55 -7.73
N GLU A 191 4.88 8.82 -6.63
CA GLU A 191 5.49 7.49 -6.58
C GLU A 191 4.77 6.61 -5.55
N VAL A 192 3.56 6.17 -5.90
CA VAL A 192 2.81 5.24 -5.07
C VAL A 192 3.30 3.82 -5.34
N TRP A 193 3.88 3.19 -4.32
CA TRP A 193 4.38 1.83 -4.38
C TRP A 193 3.23 0.83 -4.13
N CYS A 194 2.78 0.19 -5.21
CA CYS A 194 1.75 -0.84 -5.23
C CYS A 194 2.37 -2.21 -4.92
N ASN A 195 2.35 -2.61 -3.65
CA ASN A 195 2.95 -3.85 -3.19
C ASN A 195 2.03 -5.06 -3.45
N SER A 196 2.57 -6.17 -3.96
CA SER A 196 1.80 -7.40 -4.16
C SER A 196 2.65 -8.67 -4.07
N ASP A 197 1.99 -9.83 -3.97
CA ASP A 197 2.64 -11.14 -4.05
C ASP A 197 3.20 -11.51 -5.45
N ARG A 198 2.95 -10.66 -6.46
CA ARG A 198 3.54 -10.76 -7.81
C ARG A 198 4.71 -9.80 -8.02
N GLY A 199 5.06 -9.06 -6.99
CA GLY A 199 6.07 -8.04 -6.99
C GLY A 199 5.49 -6.63 -6.91
N VAL A 200 6.39 -5.66 -6.94
CA VAL A 200 6.07 -4.26 -6.72
C VAL A 200 6.00 -3.49 -8.03
N ARG A 201 5.02 -2.58 -8.09
CA ARG A 201 4.81 -1.62 -9.18
C ARG A 201 4.79 -0.20 -8.60
N VAL A 202 5.24 0.77 -9.38
CA VAL A 202 5.05 2.20 -9.08
C VAL A 202 3.84 2.72 -9.87
N MET A 203 3.08 3.64 -9.27
CA MET A 203 2.01 4.37 -9.93
C MET A 203 2.15 5.87 -9.62
N ASN A 204 2.14 6.72 -10.64
CA ASN A 204 2.08 8.16 -10.48
C ASN A 204 0.62 8.63 -10.28
N LEU A 205 0.14 8.51 -9.04
CA LEU A 205 -1.21 8.91 -8.66
C LEU A 205 -1.42 10.43 -8.80
N HIS A 206 -0.39 11.25 -8.60
CA HIS A 206 -0.47 12.71 -8.79
C HIS A 206 -0.83 13.07 -10.24
N ALA A 207 -0.18 12.47 -11.24
CA ALA A 207 -0.52 12.68 -12.65
C ALA A 207 -1.96 12.21 -12.98
N MET A 208 -2.42 11.13 -12.33
CA MET A 208 -3.81 10.68 -12.45
C MET A 208 -4.80 11.73 -11.89
N LEU A 209 -4.47 12.36 -10.76
CA LEU A 209 -5.29 13.42 -10.17
C LEU A 209 -5.33 14.66 -11.08
N LEU A 210 -4.19 15.08 -11.63
CA LEU A 210 -4.14 16.17 -12.62
C LEU A 210 -4.97 15.85 -13.88
N THR A 211 -4.88 14.62 -14.38
CA THR A 211 -5.70 14.17 -15.51
C THR A 211 -7.20 14.20 -15.17
N ALA A 212 -7.57 13.79 -13.95
CA ALA A 212 -8.95 13.83 -13.49
C ALA A 212 -9.47 15.28 -13.38
N GLU A 213 -8.69 16.18 -12.79
CA GLU A 213 -9.01 17.61 -12.74
C GLU A 213 -9.23 18.18 -14.15
N GLN A 214 -8.34 17.88 -15.09
CA GLN A 214 -8.44 18.37 -16.46
C GLN A 214 -9.70 17.85 -17.17
N LEU A 215 -10.04 16.57 -17.01
CA LEU A 215 -11.29 16.01 -17.55
C LEU A 215 -12.52 16.66 -16.93
N HIS A 216 -12.49 16.93 -15.63
CA HIS A 216 -13.59 17.59 -14.95
C HIS A 216 -13.80 19.01 -15.48
N GLN A 217 -12.73 19.80 -15.59
CA GLN A 217 -12.76 21.16 -16.16
C GLN A 217 -13.27 21.19 -17.60
N GLN A 218 -12.96 20.17 -18.40
CA GLN A 218 -13.43 20.03 -19.78
C GLN A 218 -14.85 19.43 -19.90
N GLY A 219 -15.55 19.15 -18.79
CA GLY A 219 -16.88 18.54 -18.81
C GLY A 219 -16.91 17.07 -19.23
N LEU A 220 -15.76 16.38 -19.20
CA LEU A 220 -15.56 15.00 -19.63
C LEU A 220 -15.58 13.98 -18.48
N HIS A 221 -16.01 14.36 -17.26
CA HIS A 221 -16.02 13.48 -16.08
C HIS A 221 -16.67 12.10 -16.32
N LYS A 222 -17.77 12.03 -17.09
CA LYS A 222 -18.44 10.76 -17.44
C LYS A 222 -17.61 9.83 -18.33
N LYS A 223 -16.52 10.32 -18.92
CA LYS A 223 -15.60 9.56 -19.77
C LYS A 223 -14.40 9.01 -19.03
N ALA A 224 -14.14 9.46 -17.79
CA ALA A 224 -12.97 9.08 -17.00
C ALA A 224 -12.78 7.56 -16.90
N GLY A 225 -13.85 6.82 -16.60
CA GLY A 225 -13.83 5.36 -16.51
C GLY A 225 -13.99 4.59 -17.83
N SER A 226 -14.10 5.29 -18.96
CA SER A 226 -14.49 4.66 -20.23
C SER A 226 -13.28 4.16 -21.01
N ILE A 227 -13.12 2.84 -21.10
CA ILE A 227 -12.09 2.19 -21.94
C ILE A 227 -12.18 2.68 -23.38
N VAL A 228 -13.40 2.82 -23.93
CA VAL A 228 -13.62 3.25 -25.32
C VAL A 228 -13.14 4.67 -25.56
N PHE A 229 -13.31 5.57 -24.58
CA PHE A 229 -12.79 6.93 -24.67
C PHE A 229 -11.26 6.93 -24.68
N TRP A 230 -10.62 6.14 -23.81
CA TRP A 230 -9.17 6.10 -23.67
C TRP A 230 -8.45 5.27 -24.72
N LYS A 231 -9.17 4.43 -25.49
CA LYS A 231 -8.58 3.44 -26.38
C LYS A 231 -7.39 3.95 -27.24
N PRO A 232 -7.44 5.11 -27.90
CA PRO A 232 -6.29 5.59 -28.67
C PRO A 232 -5.04 5.86 -27.82
N ILE A 233 -5.21 6.30 -26.58
CA ILE A 233 -4.12 6.52 -25.62
C ILE A 233 -3.58 5.18 -25.11
N LEU A 234 -4.47 4.22 -24.84
CA LEU A 234 -4.09 2.86 -24.40
C LEU A 234 -3.31 2.13 -25.50
N ASP A 235 -3.85 2.13 -26.73
CA ASP A 235 -3.22 1.50 -27.90
C ASP A 235 -1.82 2.10 -28.13
N ALA A 236 -1.67 3.43 -28.03
CA ALA A 236 -0.37 4.09 -28.15
C ALA A 236 0.61 3.71 -27.03
N ALA A 237 0.13 3.51 -25.80
CA ALA A 237 0.96 3.04 -24.68
C ALA A 237 1.44 1.59 -24.86
N GLU A 238 0.67 0.77 -25.58
CA GLU A 238 1.08 -0.58 -26.00
C GLU A 238 1.97 -0.61 -27.25
N GLY A 239 2.27 0.56 -27.84
CA GLY A 239 3.08 0.68 -29.06
C GLY A 239 2.28 0.55 -30.37
N HIS A 240 0.95 0.51 -30.30
CA HIS A 240 0.08 0.49 -31.47
C HIS A 240 -0.37 1.91 -31.85
N ARG A 241 -0.14 2.31 -33.11
CA ARG A 241 -0.52 3.64 -33.59
C ARG A 241 -1.67 3.55 -34.60
N ASP A 242 -2.83 4.06 -34.24
CA ASP A 242 -3.97 4.30 -35.14
C ASP A 242 -4.24 5.82 -35.24
N ASP A 243 -3.62 6.45 -36.23
CA ASP A 243 -3.73 7.89 -36.45
C ASP A 243 -5.18 8.34 -36.69
N LYS A 244 -5.99 7.52 -37.37
CA LYS A 244 -7.39 7.86 -37.65
C LYS A 244 -8.24 7.83 -36.39
N ALA A 245 -8.01 6.86 -35.51
CA ALA A 245 -8.69 6.81 -34.22
C ALA A 245 -8.26 7.97 -33.32
N PHE A 246 -6.97 8.32 -33.34
CA PHE A 246 -6.42 9.44 -32.56
C PHE A 246 -6.98 10.79 -33.04
N GLU A 247 -7.01 11.06 -34.35
CA GLU A 247 -7.64 12.26 -34.92
C GLU A 247 -9.12 12.40 -34.53
N LYS A 248 -9.88 11.29 -34.60
CA LYS A 248 -11.29 11.25 -34.16
C LYS A 248 -11.45 11.53 -32.67
N TRP A 249 -10.45 11.17 -31.86
CA TRP A 249 -10.45 11.44 -30.44
C TRP A 249 -10.14 12.91 -30.16
N LEU A 250 -9.12 13.48 -30.82
CA LEU A 250 -8.78 14.89 -30.73
C LEU A 250 -9.97 15.80 -31.07
N ALA A 251 -10.77 15.44 -32.08
CA ALA A 251 -11.96 16.19 -32.46
C ALA A 251 -13.09 16.19 -31.40
N LYS A 252 -13.05 15.28 -30.42
CA LYS A 252 -14.07 15.13 -29.37
C LYS A 252 -13.64 15.68 -28.01
N VAL A 253 -12.36 16.00 -27.84
CA VAL A 253 -11.79 16.47 -26.59
C VAL A 253 -11.62 17.98 -26.67
N PRO A 254 -12.27 18.76 -25.77
CA PRO A 254 -11.97 20.19 -25.64
C PRO A 254 -10.50 20.36 -25.25
N GLU A 255 -9.77 21.27 -25.88
CA GLU A 255 -8.36 21.54 -25.56
C GLU A 255 -7.50 20.27 -25.38
N PRO A 256 -7.33 19.45 -26.43
CA PRO A 256 -6.68 18.16 -26.33
C PRO A 256 -5.22 18.27 -25.88
N ALA A 257 -4.54 19.38 -26.18
CA ALA A 257 -3.17 19.63 -25.74
C ALA A 257 -3.05 19.66 -24.21
N ALA A 258 -3.99 20.31 -23.51
CA ALA A 258 -4.00 20.39 -22.05
C ALA A 258 -4.22 18.99 -21.42
N LEU A 259 -5.19 18.23 -21.95
CA LEU A 259 -5.43 16.86 -21.50
C LEU A 259 -4.21 15.97 -21.72
N MET A 260 -3.57 16.05 -22.89
CA MET A 260 -2.35 15.28 -23.20
C MET A 260 -1.18 15.64 -22.27
N GLN A 261 -1.04 16.90 -21.88
CA GLN A 261 0.00 17.35 -20.94
C GLN A 261 -0.23 16.85 -19.51
N SER A 262 -1.49 16.64 -19.10
CA SER A 262 -1.82 16.09 -17.78
C SER A 262 -1.60 14.57 -17.65
N LEU A 263 -1.49 13.84 -18.77
CA LEU A 263 -1.37 12.39 -18.74
C LEU A 263 -0.08 11.93 -18.04
N PRO A 264 -0.10 10.75 -17.37
CA PRO A 264 1.12 10.12 -16.89
C PRO A 264 2.15 9.94 -18.00
N LEU A 265 3.43 10.14 -17.68
CA LEU A 265 4.53 9.95 -18.64
C LEU A 265 4.78 8.47 -18.93
N ASP A 266 4.65 7.61 -17.91
CA ASP A 266 4.85 6.17 -18.03
C ASP A 266 3.70 5.51 -18.82
N PRO A 267 4.00 4.78 -19.91
CA PRO A 267 2.99 3.98 -20.63
C PRO A 267 2.22 3.00 -19.73
N TYR A 268 2.85 2.36 -18.74
CA TYR A 268 2.18 1.41 -17.85
C TYR A 268 1.13 2.06 -16.94
N ASP A 269 1.35 3.33 -16.57
CA ASP A 269 0.35 4.11 -15.86
C ASP A 269 -0.80 4.48 -16.81
N ARG A 270 -0.51 4.85 -18.07
CA ARG A 270 -1.56 5.14 -19.06
C ARG A 270 -2.53 3.97 -19.25
N LEU A 271 -2.03 2.73 -19.21
CA LEU A 271 -2.87 1.53 -19.29
C LEU A 271 -3.90 1.43 -18.15
N GLN A 272 -3.66 2.10 -17.03
CA GLN A 272 -4.53 2.10 -15.86
C GLN A 272 -5.55 3.24 -15.84
N LEU A 273 -5.46 4.21 -16.79
CA LEU A 273 -6.31 5.41 -16.81
C LEU A 273 -7.80 5.12 -16.58
N PRO A 274 -8.47 4.21 -17.32
CA PRO A 274 -9.91 3.98 -17.12
C PRO A 274 -10.22 3.46 -15.72
N THR A 275 -9.34 2.64 -15.16
CA THR A 275 -9.56 2.04 -13.84
C THR A 275 -9.35 3.06 -12.73
N VAL A 276 -8.25 3.82 -12.80
CA VAL A 276 -7.85 4.75 -11.74
C VAL A 276 -8.70 6.02 -11.79
N LEU A 277 -8.87 6.64 -12.97
CA LEU A 277 -9.67 7.85 -13.11
C LEU A 277 -11.15 7.60 -12.82
N GLY A 278 -11.66 6.43 -13.18
CA GLY A 278 -13.04 6.04 -12.84
C GLY A 278 -13.30 6.05 -11.33
N VAL A 279 -12.29 5.68 -10.53
CA VAL A 279 -12.36 5.73 -9.06
C VAL A 279 -12.15 7.16 -8.55
N ILE A 280 -11.13 7.87 -9.04
CA ILE A 280 -10.82 9.24 -8.59
C ILE A 280 -12.02 10.17 -8.76
N MET A 281 -12.78 10.03 -9.84
CA MET A 281 -13.92 10.92 -10.11
C MET A 281 -14.97 10.93 -9.00
N ASP A 282 -15.15 9.84 -8.27
CA ASP A 282 -16.10 9.76 -7.16
C ASP A 282 -15.63 10.55 -5.91
N PHE A 283 -14.34 10.91 -5.87
CA PHE A 283 -13.68 11.58 -4.73
C PHE A 283 -12.96 12.87 -5.14
N LEU A 284 -13.18 13.36 -6.37
CA LEU A 284 -12.31 14.37 -6.98
C LEU A 284 -12.24 15.65 -6.14
N ASP A 285 -13.39 16.15 -5.66
CA ASP A 285 -13.47 17.41 -4.91
C ASP A 285 -12.60 17.39 -3.65
N ASP A 286 -12.63 16.27 -2.91
CA ASP A 286 -11.80 16.06 -1.72
C ASP A 286 -10.31 15.89 -2.06
N LEU A 287 -10.00 15.50 -3.29
CA LEU A 287 -8.65 15.22 -3.76
C LEU A 287 -7.97 16.40 -4.48
N LEU A 288 -8.72 17.43 -4.88
CA LEU A 288 -8.17 18.65 -5.51
C LEU A 288 -7.01 19.30 -4.72
N PRO A 289 -6.99 19.31 -3.37
CA PRO A 289 -5.84 19.85 -2.63
C PRO A 289 -4.50 19.16 -2.93
N TYR A 290 -4.52 17.91 -3.41
CA TYR A 290 -3.32 17.16 -3.78
C TYR A 290 -2.84 17.45 -5.20
N CYS A 291 -3.69 18.01 -6.09
CA CYS A 291 -3.26 18.44 -7.43
C CYS A 291 -2.27 19.61 -7.31
N HIS A 292 -2.59 20.56 -6.43
CA HIS A 292 -1.84 21.79 -6.21
C HIS A 292 -1.42 21.87 -4.74
N PRO A 293 -0.44 21.06 -4.30
CA PRO A 293 -0.03 21.06 -2.90
C PRO A 293 0.39 22.47 -2.53
N LYS A 294 -0.28 23.03 -1.49
CA LYS A 294 0.08 24.35 -0.96
C LYS A 294 1.58 24.31 -0.63
N PRO A 295 2.37 25.33 -1.01
CA PRO A 295 3.77 25.38 -0.62
C PRO A 295 3.81 25.24 0.91
N PHE A 296 4.55 24.23 1.39
CA PHE A 296 4.80 24.08 2.81
C PHE A 296 5.31 25.43 3.32
N PRO A 297 4.77 25.99 4.41
CA PRO A 297 5.41 27.12 5.04
C PRO A 297 6.84 26.65 5.34
N ALA A 298 7.81 27.29 4.70
CA ALA A 298 9.21 27.01 4.93
C ALA A 298 9.40 26.96 6.45
N LEU A 299 9.94 25.85 6.97
CA LEU A 299 10.39 25.74 8.34
C LEU A 299 11.09 27.05 8.66
N ALA A 300 10.46 27.88 9.49
CA ALA A 300 11.08 29.10 9.96
C ALA A 300 12.41 28.62 10.56
N GLN A 301 13.50 28.97 9.89
CA GLN A 301 14.84 28.67 10.37
C GLN A 301 14.88 29.31 11.75
N GLN A 302 14.75 28.47 12.78
CA GLN A 302 14.98 28.90 14.14
C GLN A 302 16.42 29.35 14.14
N THR A 303 16.59 30.66 14.06
CA THR A 303 17.88 31.32 14.21
C THR A 303 18.41 30.81 15.54
N PRO A 304 19.61 30.20 15.58
CA PRO A 304 20.17 29.75 16.85
C PRO A 304 20.23 30.97 17.76
N SER A 305 19.51 30.92 18.87
CA SER A 305 19.66 31.89 19.94
C SER A 305 21.13 31.90 20.33
N ALA A 306 21.76 33.06 20.18
CA ALA A 306 23.15 33.27 20.53
C ALA A 306 23.41 32.78 21.97
N PRO A 307 24.56 32.12 22.23
CA PRO A 307 24.90 31.70 23.57
C PRO A 307 24.97 32.93 24.48
N GLN A 308 24.12 32.97 25.50
CA GLN A 308 24.28 33.88 26.62
C GLN A 308 25.62 33.56 27.27
N GLN A 309 26.60 34.44 27.09
CA GLN A 309 27.81 34.46 27.90
C GLN A 309 27.39 34.72 29.35
N GLY A 310 27.35 33.66 30.14
CA GLY A 310 27.31 33.76 31.59
C GLY A 310 28.62 34.37 32.06
N ALA A 311 28.55 35.59 32.58
CA ALA A 311 29.60 36.16 33.39
C ALA A 311 29.57 35.51 34.78
N LEU A 312 30.69 34.87 35.12
CA LEU A 312 31.30 34.77 36.45
C LEU A 312 30.45 34.18 37.59
N PHE A 313 30.73 32.91 37.94
CA PHE A 313 31.46 32.54 39.16
C PHE A 313 32.23 31.23 38.91
#